data_AF-A0A3N5HHM0-F1
#
_entry.id   AF-A0A3N5HHM0-F1
#
_cell.length_a   1.000
_cell.length_b   1.000
_cell.length_c   1.000
_cell.angle_alpha   90.00
_cell.angle_beta   90.00
_cell.angle_gamma   90.00
#
_symmetry.space_group_name_H-M   'P 1'
#
loop_
_entity.id
_entity.type
_entity.pdbx_description
1 polymer ?
#
loop_
_entity_poly.entity_id
_entity_poly.type
_entity_poly.pdbx_seq_one_letter_code
_entity_poly.pdbx_strand_id
1 'polypeptide(L)' 'MLELADVHTYYGNIRALRGLSLSVQPGEIVTLIGANGAGKTTTLKTIISTARPRRGSVSFNGTRLN' A
#
# COMPACT_ATOMS: atom_id res chain seq x y z
N MET A 1 14.19 -1.27 -2.82
CA MET A 1 13.05 -2.18 -3.04
C MET A 1 11.92 -1.78 -2.11
N LEU A 2 10.73 -1.51 -2.65
CA LEU A 2 9.50 -1.29 -1.87
C LEU A 2 8.64 -2.56 -1.98
N GLU A 3 8.06 -3.01 -0.86
CA GLU A 3 7.20 -4.18 -0.84
C GLU A 3 5.95 -3.92 0.01
N LEU A 4 4.78 -4.28 -0.53
CA LEU A 4 3.54 -4.42 0.20
C LEU A 4 3.16 -5.90 0.16
N ALA A 5 2.88 -6.48 1.33
CA ALA A 5 2.47 -7.88 1.44
C ALA A 5 1.09 -7.96 2.13
N ASP A 6 0.08 -8.43 1.37
CA ASP A 6 -1.29 -8.68 1.83
C ASP A 6 -1.90 -7.50 2.60
N VAL A 7 -1.73 -6.29 2.07
CA VAL A 7 -2.08 -5.05 2.73
C VAL A 7 -3.59 -4.83 2.75
N HIS A 8 -4.13 -4.63 3.96
CA HIS A 8 -5.51 -4.27 4.20
C HIS A 8 -5.61 -2.95 4.98
N THR A 9 -6.12 -1.91 4.35
CA THR A 9 -6.30 -0.58 4.95
C THR A 9 -7.77 -0.19 4.99
N TYR A 10 -8.19 0.44 6.09
CA TYR A 10 -9.59 0.76 6.37
C TYR A 10 -9.75 2.22 6.78
N TYR A 11 -10.88 2.82 6.42
CA TYR A 11 -11.37 4.08 6.96
C TYR A 11 -12.69 3.80 7.67
N GLY A 12 -12.67 3.79 9.01
CA GLY A 12 -13.79 3.30 9.81
C GLY A 12 -14.13 1.85 9.46
N ASN A 13 -15.35 1.64 8.94
CA ASN A 13 -15.85 0.34 8.49
C ASN A 13 -15.63 0.07 6.99
N ILE A 14 -15.13 1.06 6.24
CA ILE A 14 -14.90 0.92 4.81
C ILE A 14 -13.52 0.32 4.58
N ARG A 15 -13.48 -0.83 3.92
CA ARG A 15 -12.24 -1.50 3.50
C ARG A 15 -11.74 -0.91 2.18
N ALA A 16 -10.77 -0.01 2.28
CA ALA A 16 -10.21 0.71 1.14
C ALA A 16 -9.15 -0.10 0.38
N LEU A 17 -8.32 -0.90 1.06
CA LEU A 17 -7.43 -1.88 0.42
C LEU A 17 -7.80 -3.30 0.85
N ARG A 18 -7.85 -4.23 -0.12
CA ARG A 18 -8.45 -5.56 0.04
C ARG A 18 -7.46 -6.72 -0.06
N GLY A 19 -6.21 -6.55 0.40
CA GLY A 19 -5.18 -7.60 0.34
C GLY A 19 -4.25 -7.32 -0.82
N LEU A 20 -3.75 -6.08 -0.85
CA LEU A 20 -2.88 -5.61 -1.93
C LEU A 20 -1.47 -6.12 -1.67
N SER A 21 -0.92 -6.86 -2.64
CA SER A 21 0.49 -7.22 -2.67
C SER A 21 1.13 -6.60 -3.91
N LEU A 22 2.25 -5.90 -3.73
CA LEU A 22 3.03 -5.34 -4.83
C LEU A 22 4.49 -5.19 -4.42
N SER A 23 5.39 -5.31 -5.39
CA SER A 23 6.82 -5.05 -5.20
C SER A 23 7.30 -4.07 -6.26
N VAL A 24 8.15 -3.13 -5.88
CA VAL A 24 8.82 -2.18 -6.79
C VAL A 24 10.33 -2.28 -6.59
N GLN A 25 11.05 -2.60 -7.66
CA GLN A 25 12.50 -2.75 -7.66
C GLN A 25 13.20 -1.38 -7.74
N PRO A 26 14.46 -1.28 -7.28
CA PRO A 26 15.25 -0.07 -7.46
C PRO A 26 15.34 0.32 -8.94
N GLY A 27 15.07 1.59 -9.26
CA GLY A 27 15.12 2.10 -10.63
C GLY A 27 13.85 1.90 -11.45
N GLU A 28 12.84 1.19 -10.94
CA GLU A 28 11.55 1.05 -11.63
C GLU A 28 10.70 2.31 -11.52
N ILE A 29 10.09 2.70 -12.65
CA ILE A 29 9.03 3.71 -12.69
C ILE A 29 7.70 2.97 -12.77
N VAL A 30 6.87 3.11 -11.74
CA VAL A 30 5.57 2.45 -11.65
C VAL A 30 4.47 3.48 -11.57
N THR A 31 3.36 3.22 -12.26
CA THR A 31 2.14 4.03 -12.19
C THR A 31 1.00 3.22 -11.56
N LEU A 32 0.12 3.90 -10.82
CA LEU A 32 -1.05 3.31 -10.22
C LEU A 32 -2.30 3.87 -10.89
N ILE A 33 -2.97 3.05 -11.69
CA ILE A 33 -4.16 3.41 -12.47
C ILE A 33 -5.43 2.76 -11.93
N GLY A 34 -6.59 3.29 -12.32
CA GLY A 34 -7.89 2.75 -11.95
C GLY A 34 -8.95 3.82 -11.75
N ALA A 35 -10.21 3.41 -11.57
CA ALA A 35 -11.34 4.33 -11.36
C ALA A 35 -11.25 5.11 -10.04
N ASN A 36 -12.09 6.13 -9.87
CA ASN A 36 -12.27 6.80 -8.58
C ASN A 36 -12.75 5.80 -7.54
N GLY A 37 -12.19 5.87 -6.33
CA GLY A 37 -12.49 4.91 -5.26
C GLY A 37 -11.73 3.57 -5.33
N ALA A 38 -10.94 3.31 -6.39
CA ALA A 38 -10.18 2.06 -6.52
C ALA A 38 -9.05 1.85 -5.48
N GLY A 39 -8.82 2.81 -4.57
CA GLY A 39 -7.81 2.70 -3.51
C GLY A 39 -6.44 3.29 -3.87
N LYS A 40 -6.32 4.06 -4.96
CA LYS A 40 -5.04 4.66 -5.41
C LYS A 40 -4.39 5.55 -4.34
N THR A 41 -5.10 6.58 -3.90
CA THR A 41 -4.64 7.49 -2.83
C THR A 41 -4.40 6.73 -1.53
N THR A 42 -5.22 5.73 -1.21
CA THR A 42 -5.04 4.90 -0.01
C THR A 42 -3.75 4.08 -0.08
N THR A 43 -3.42 3.53 -1.25
CA THR A 43 -2.15 2.80 -1.47
C THR A 43 -0.96 3.70 -1.19
N LEU A 44 -0.93 4.90 -1.80
CA LEU A 44 0.14 5.88 -1.55
C LEU A 44 0.22 6.28 -0.08
N LYS A 45 -0.92 6.60 0.55
CA LYS A 45 -0.99 6.94 1.99
C LYS A 45 -0.54 5.79 2.91
N THR A 46 -0.77 4.55 2.49
CA THR A 46 -0.34 3.36 3.24
C THR A 46 1.17 3.17 3.12
N ILE A 47 1.74 3.42 1.93
CA ILE A 47 3.20 3.37 1.70
C ILE A 47 3.94 4.39 2.58
N ILE A 48 3.44 5.62 2.68
CA ILE A 48 4.04 6.68 3.50
C ILE A 48 3.58 6.63 4.97
N SER A 49 3.03 5.50 5.42
CA SER A 49 2.58 5.25 6.80
C SER A 49 1.56 6.25 7.40
N THR A 50 0.90 7.07 6.57
CA THR A 50 -0.16 8.01 6.99
C THR A 50 -1.52 7.32 7.14
N ALA A 51 -1.74 6.22 6.42
CA ALA A 51 -2.89 5.33 6.61
C ALA A 51 -2.38 3.93 6.95
N ARG A 52 -2.21 3.63 8.24
CA ARG A 52 -1.62 2.36 8.67
C ARG A 52 -2.50 1.16 8.25
N PRO A 53 -1.91 0.11 7.68
CA PRO A 53 -2.66 -1.09 7.35
C PRO A 53 -3.07 -1.81 8.65
N ARG A 54 -4.29 -2.37 8.69
CA ARG A 54 -4.75 -3.22 9.80
C ARG A 54 -4.20 -4.64 9.73
N ARG A 55 -3.87 -5.11 8.52
CA ARG A 55 -3.25 -6.41 8.25
C ARG A 55 -2.28 -6.26 7.08
N GLY A 56 -1.25 -7.08 7.07
CA GLY A 56 -0.16 -7.02 6.10
C GLY A 56 0.99 -6.12 6.53
N SER A 57 1.93 -5.90 5.64
CA SER A 57 3.13 -5.09 5.90
C SER A 57 3.56 -4.25 4.72
N VAL A 58 4.21 -3.14 5.03
CA VAL A 58 4.94 -2.31 4.07
C VAL A 58 6.40 -2.30 4.49
N SER A 59 7.31 -2.64 3.58
CA SER A 59 8.74 -2.55 3.80
C SER A 59 9.41 -1.71 2.71
N PHE A 60 10.46 -0.97 3.10
CA PHE A 60 11.30 -0.20 2.20
C PHE A 60 12.76 -0.50 2.49
N ASN A 61 13.47 -0.96 1.47
CA ASN A 61 14.86 -1.41 1.55
C ASN A 61 15.10 -2.42 2.68
N GLY A 62 14.19 -3.38 2.84
CA GLY A 62 14.25 -4.42 3.88
C GLY A 62 13.78 -3.96 5.26
N THR A 63 13.57 -2.66 5.47
CA THR A 63 13.08 -2.11 6.75
C THR A 63 11.56 -2.01 6.74
N ARG A 64 10.90 -2.58 7.74
CA ARG A 64 9.45 -2.45 7.92
C ARG A 64 9.07 -1.04 8.35
N LEU A 65 8.05 -0.45 7.71
CA LEU A 65 7.61 0.94 7.93
C LEU A 65 6.39 1.07 8.86
N ASN A 66 5.80 -0.05 9.28
CA ASN A 66 4.53 -0.10 9.99
C ASN A 66 4.52 -1.04 11.20
#